data_AF-A0A819L6I3-F1
#
_entry.id   AF-A0A819L6I3-F1
#
_cell.length_a   1.000
_cell.length_b   1.000
_cell.length_c   1.000
_cell.angle_alpha   90.00
_cell.angle_beta   90.00
_cell.angle_gamma   90.00
#
_symmetry.space_group_name_H-M   'P 1'
#
loop_
_entity.id
_entity.type
_entity.pdbx_description
1 polymer ?
#
loop_
_entity_poly.entity_id
_entity_poly.type
_entity_poly.pdbx_seq_one_letter_code
_entity_poly.pdbx_strand_id
1 'polypeptide(L)'
;MSTQNKPQSKPLRNDQVKNNAGGFVWAVNDMQRLQRFLCLGCEGGTYYQGEKELGIENAKSIIKLIEDGRGVEVVQTIKTYSIEGRTSKQNPIMFALALCAKSTDLSTKQAAYSSLSEICRIPTHLFM
;
A
#
# COMPACT_ATOMS: atom_id res chain seq x y z
N MET A 1 3.30 -27.43 29.92
CA MET A 1 2.38 -26.78 28.97
C MET A 1 2.56 -27.45 27.62
N SER A 2 1.60 -28.28 27.19
CA SER A 2 1.64 -28.96 25.89
C SER A 2 1.39 -27.93 24.78
N THR A 3 2.40 -27.64 23.96
CA THR A 3 2.20 -26.95 22.69
C THR A 3 1.36 -27.85 21.80
N GLN A 4 0.07 -27.53 21.60
CA GLN A 4 -0.71 -28.18 20.56
C GLN A 4 -0.02 -27.89 19.22
N ASN A 5 0.63 -28.90 18.64
CA ASN A 5 1.29 -28.82 17.35
C ASN A 5 0.24 -28.75 16.24
N LYS A 6 -0.35 -27.56 16.01
CA LYS A 6 -1.30 -27.33 14.92
C LYS A 6 -0.52 -27.03 13.64
N PRO A 7 -0.72 -27.80 12.54
CA PRO A 7 -0.04 -27.53 11.28
C PRO A 7 -0.53 -26.22 10.66
N GLN A 8 0.32 -25.53 9.90
CA GLN A 8 0.00 -24.26 9.22
C GLN A 8 -1.17 -24.39 8.21
N SER A 9 -1.49 -25.61 7.78
CA SER A 9 -2.66 -25.92 6.94
C SER A 9 -4.01 -25.82 7.65
N LYS A 10 -4.02 -25.57 8.97
CA LYS A 10 -5.23 -25.33 9.76
C LYS A 10 -5.16 -23.95 10.42
N PRO A 11 -6.28 -23.20 10.51
CA PRO A 11 -6.29 -21.92 11.21
C PRO A 11 -6.05 -22.15 12.72
N LEU A 12 -5.20 -21.32 13.29
CA LEU A 12 -4.99 -21.19 14.73
C LEU A 12 -6.12 -20.39 15.38
N ARG A 13 -6.61 -19.35 14.70
CA ARG A 13 -7.71 -18.45 15.09
C ARG A 13 -8.59 -18.10 13.89
N ASN A 14 -9.84 -17.71 14.15
CA ASN A 14 -10.86 -17.44 13.11
C ASN A 14 -10.59 -16.18 12.27
N ASP A 15 -9.64 -15.32 12.66
CA ASP A 15 -9.30 -14.08 11.95
C ASP A 15 -8.09 -14.25 11.00
N GLN A 16 -7.58 -15.47 10.87
CA GLN A 16 -6.53 -15.79 9.90
C GLN A 16 -7.12 -15.96 8.49
N VAL A 17 -6.36 -15.53 7.50
CA VAL A 17 -6.65 -15.69 6.08
C VAL A 17 -5.72 -16.73 5.48
N LYS A 18 -6.18 -17.41 4.43
CA LYS A 18 -5.38 -18.36 3.68
C LYS A 18 -4.43 -17.62 2.74
N ASN A 19 -3.14 -17.92 2.77
CA ASN A 19 -2.15 -17.37 1.84
C ASN A 19 -2.11 -18.17 0.52
N ASN A 20 -1.33 -17.69 -0.44
CA ASN A 20 -1.23 -18.30 -1.78
C ASN A 20 -0.61 -19.71 -1.78
N ALA A 21 0.16 -20.08 -0.74
CA ALA A 21 0.71 -21.43 -0.56
C ALA A 21 -0.25 -22.37 0.20
N GLY A 22 -1.44 -21.88 0.58
CA GLY A 22 -2.48 -22.65 1.25
C GLY A 22 -2.40 -22.73 2.77
N GLY A 23 -1.41 -22.08 3.39
CA GLY A 23 -1.29 -21.96 4.85
C GLY A 23 -2.08 -20.77 5.41
N PHE A 24 -2.39 -20.78 6.70
CA PHE A 24 -3.12 -19.71 7.39
C PHE A 24 -2.18 -18.69 8.03
N VAL A 25 -2.41 -17.41 7.76
CA VAL A 25 -1.63 -16.26 8.24
C VAL A 25 -2.55 -15.11 8.64
N TRP A 26 -2.04 -14.08 9.31
CA TRP A 26 -2.81 -12.85 9.51
C TRP A 26 -2.64 -11.90 8.33
N ALA A 27 -3.75 -11.28 7.92
CA ALA A 27 -3.72 -10.20 6.95
C ALA A 27 -2.91 -9.04 7.52
N VAL A 28 -2.01 -8.47 6.72
CA VAL A 28 -1.30 -7.25 7.11
C VAL A 28 -2.29 -6.09 7.11
N ASN A 29 -2.11 -5.12 8.02
CA ASN A 29 -3.01 -3.97 8.03
C ASN A 29 -2.77 -3.08 6.78
N ASP A 30 -3.79 -2.34 6.37
CA ASP A 30 -3.76 -1.62 5.09
C ASP A 30 -2.64 -0.56 5.04
N MET A 31 -2.30 0.09 6.17
CA MET A 31 -1.18 1.05 6.23
C MET A 31 0.19 0.39 6.08
N GLN A 32 0.39 -0.78 6.68
CA GLN A 32 1.60 -1.59 6.49
C GLN A 32 1.68 -2.08 5.05
N ARG A 33 0.54 -2.39 4.43
CA ARG A 33 0.49 -2.74 3.00
C ARG A 33 0.89 -1.57 2.12
N LEU A 34 0.40 -0.36 2.40
CA LEU A 34 0.84 0.88 1.73
C LEU A 34 2.37 1.03 1.84
N GLN A 35 2.93 0.93 3.05
CA GLN A 35 4.38 1.06 3.26
C GLN A 35 5.18 0.04 2.45
N ARG A 36 4.70 -1.22 2.39
CA ARG A 36 5.31 -2.26 1.54
C ARG A 36 5.23 -1.91 0.07
N PHE A 37 4.08 -1.44 -0.40
CA PHE A 37 3.90 -1.01 -1.79
C PHE A 37 4.83 0.16 -2.14
N LEU A 38 4.98 1.15 -1.25
CA LEU A 38 5.88 2.28 -1.49
C LEU A 38 7.35 1.84 -1.64
N CYS A 39 7.79 0.85 -0.85
CA CYS A 39 9.17 0.34 -0.93
C CYS A 39 9.41 -0.65 -2.08
N LEU A 40 8.47 -1.56 -2.33
CA LEU A 40 8.67 -2.71 -3.22
C LEU A 40 8.01 -2.53 -4.59
N GLY A 41 6.99 -1.69 -4.69
CA GLY A 41 6.12 -1.62 -5.87
C GLY A 41 5.35 -2.92 -6.13
N CYS A 42 4.98 -3.14 -7.39
CA CYS A 42 4.33 -4.37 -7.84
C CYS A 42 4.89 -4.91 -9.17
N GLU A 43 5.90 -4.27 -9.75
CA GLU A 43 6.54 -4.67 -11.00
C GLU A 43 7.11 -6.09 -10.89
N GLY A 44 6.85 -6.94 -11.88
CA GLY A 44 7.19 -8.36 -11.88
C GLY A 44 6.31 -9.24 -10.97
N GLY A 45 5.39 -8.64 -10.21
CA GLY A 45 4.54 -9.34 -9.26
C GLY A 45 5.33 -9.99 -8.11
N THR A 46 4.84 -11.12 -7.64
CA THR A 46 5.57 -12.02 -6.73
C THR A 46 5.61 -13.42 -7.32
N TYR A 47 6.39 -14.31 -6.70
CA TYR A 47 6.40 -15.73 -7.07
C TYR A 47 4.98 -16.35 -7.11
N TYR A 48 4.05 -15.85 -6.29
CA TYR A 48 2.71 -16.42 -6.14
C TYR A 48 1.59 -15.58 -6.77
N GLN A 49 1.89 -14.42 -7.34
CA GLN A 49 0.86 -13.48 -7.81
C GLN A 49 1.40 -12.64 -8.96
N GLY A 50 0.62 -12.53 -10.03
CA GLY A 50 0.98 -11.70 -11.18
C GLY A 50 1.02 -10.20 -10.85
N GLU A 51 1.76 -9.45 -11.66
CA GLU A 51 1.96 -8.00 -11.51
C GLU A 51 0.64 -7.23 -11.47
N LYS A 52 -0.28 -7.53 -12.39
CA LYS A 52 -1.56 -6.82 -12.51
C LYS A 52 -2.44 -7.05 -11.29
N GLU A 53 -2.53 -8.30 -10.83
CA GLU A 53 -3.34 -8.66 -9.66
C GLU A 53 -2.79 -7.98 -8.41
N LEU A 54 -1.47 -8.03 -8.20
CA LEU A 54 -0.81 -7.39 -7.07
C LEU A 54 -1.02 -5.87 -7.08
N GLY A 55 -0.91 -5.23 -8.25
CA GLY A 55 -1.18 -3.80 -8.42
C GLY A 55 -2.61 -3.42 -8.05
N ILE A 56 -3.60 -4.19 -8.52
CA ILE A 56 -5.01 -3.97 -8.19
C ILE A 56 -5.26 -4.12 -6.69
N GLU A 57 -4.69 -5.13 -6.03
CA GLU A 57 -4.89 -5.31 -4.60
C GLU A 57 -4.27 -4.20 -3.76
N ASN A 58 -3.09 -3.71 -4.14
CA ASN A 58 -2.47 -2.57 -3.47
C ASN A 58 -3.31 -1.30 -3.66
N ALA A 59 -3.78 -1.03 -4.88
CA ALA A 59 -4.68 0.09 -5.16
C ALA A 59 -5.97 0.01 -4.32
N LYS A 60 -6.60 -1.17 -4.23
CA LYS A 60 -7.78 -1.39 -3.39
C LYS A 60 -7.51 -1.11 -1.91
N SER A 61 -6.35 -1.49 -1.39
CA SER A 61 -6.00 -1.20 0.02
C SER A 61 -5.85 0.30 0.29
N ILE A 62 -5.32 1.06 -0.68
CA ILE A 62 -5.21 2.52 -0.59
C ILE A 62 -6.59 3.17 -0.66
N ILE A 63 -7.43 2.73 -1.60
CA ILE A 63 -8.81 3.22 -1.71
C ILE A 63 -9.58 2.96 -0.42
N LYS A 64 -9.46 1.77 0.15
CA LYS A 64 -10.09 1.43 1.43
C LYS A 64 -9.65 2.35 2.56
N LEU A 65 -8.36 2.65 2.69
CA LEU A 65 -7.87 3.61 3.69
C LEU A 65 -8.50 5.00 3.52
N ILE A 66 -8.67 5.44 2.28
CA ILE A 66 -9.31 6.73 1.97
C ILE A 66 -10.80 6.68 2.36
N GLU A 67 -11.51 5.61 2.00
CA GLU A 67 -12.92 5.38 2.35
C GLU A 67 -13.14 5.29 3.88
N ASP A 68 -12.17 4.74 4.61
CA ASP A 68 -12.14 4.66 6.07
C ASP A 68 -11.80 6.02 6.73
N GLY A 69 -11.71 7.12 5.97
CA GLY A 69 -11.43 8.47 6.47
C GLY A 69 -9.96 8.73 6.80
N ARG A 70 -9.05 7.86 6.36
CA ARG A 70 -7.61 7.94 6.67
C ARG A 70 -6.77 8.48 5.51
N GLY A 71 -7.39 9.04 4.48
CA GLY A 71 -6.65 9.45 3.28
C GLY A 71 -5.63 10.59 3.52
N VAL A 72 -5.86 11.48 4.48
CA VAL A 72 -4.84 12.48 4.90
C VAL A 72 -3.60 11.81 5.51
N GLU A 73 -3.80 10.75 6.31
CA GLU A 73 -2.69 9.94 6.86
C GLU A 73 -1.91 9.22 5.76
N VAL A 74 -2.62 8.72 4.72
CA VAL A 74 -2.00 8.13 3.53
C VAL A 74 -1.11 9.15 2.83
N VAL A 75 -1.62 10.35 2.54
CA VAL A 75 -0.84 11.42 1.89
C VAL A 75 0.38 11.81 2.73
N GLN A 76 0.21 11.95 4.05
CA GLN A 76 1.33 12.27 4.94
C GLN A 76 2.40 11.18 4.90
N THR A 77 2.00 9.90 4.88
CA THR A 77 2.93 8.77 4.77
C THR A 77 3.69 8.79 3.44
N ILE A 78 2.99 9.05 2.33
CA ILE A 78 3.59 9.18 0.99
C ILE A 78 4.62 10.32 0.98
N LYS A 79 4.24 11.48 1.51
CA LYS A 79 5.10 12.67 1.62
C LYS A 79 6.37 12.37 2.42
N THR A 80 6.23 11.76 3.61
CA THR A 80 7.36 11.33 4.45
C THR A 80 8.30 10.40 3.67
N TYR A 81 7.76 9.36 3.01
CA TYR A 81 8.58 8.41 2.25
C TYR A 81 9.32 9.07 1.08
N SER A 82 8.71 10.06 0.43
CA SER A 82 9.33 10.81 -0.67
C SER A 82 10.45 11.72 -0.21
N ILE A 83 10.18 12.56 0.81
CA ILE A 83 11.11 13.59 1.31
C ILE A 83 12.31 12.93 2.00
N GLU A 84 12.08 11.91 2.83
CA GLU A 84 13.15 11.19 3.53
C GLU A 84 13.90 10.20 2.62
N GLY A 85 13.46 10.01 1.37
CA GLY A 85 14.14 9.12 0.42
C GLY A 85 14.10 7.64 0.82
N ARG A 86 12.97 7.18 1.40
CA ARG A 86 12.83 5.81 1.95
C ARG A 86 12.47 4.74 0.92
N THR A 87 12.31 5.12 -0.34
CA THR A 87 11.96 4.22 -1.45
C THR A 87 13.07 4.18 -2.50
N SER A 88 13.27 3.01 -3.10
CA SER A 88 14.26 2.84 -4.18
C SER A 88 13.76 3.36 -5.53
N LYS A 89 12.43 3.32 -5.76
CA LYS A 89 11.76 3.82 -6.97
C LYS A 89 10.69 4.84 -6.61
N GLN A 90 10.39 5.75 -7.54
CA GLN A 90 9.38 6.79 -7.36
C GLN A 90 8.00 6.39 -7.90
N ASN A 91 7.90 5.41 -8.81
CA ASN A 91 6.62 5.00 -9.41
C ASN A 91 5.55 4.67 -8.37
N PRO A 92 5.83 3.92 -7.28
CA PRO A 92 4.81 3.63 -6.27
C PRO A 92 4.33 4.88 -5.52
N ILE A 93 5.23 5.85 -5.27
CA ILE A 93 4.89 7.14 -4.65
C ILE A 93 3.95 7.92 -5.56
N MET A 94 4.30 8.08 -6.85
CA MET A 94 3.49 8.85 -7.80
C MET A 94 2.12 8.19 -8.01
N PHE A 95 2.08 6.87 -8.14
CA PHE A 95 0.81 6.13 -8.27
C PHE A 95 -0.09 6.31 -7.04
N ALA A 96 0.46 6.17 -5.83
CA ALA A 96 -0.32 6.35 -4.60
C ALA A 96 -0.81 7.80 -4.43
N LEU A 97 0.03 8.79 -4.76
CA LEU A 97 -0.34 10.20 -4.73
C LEU A 97 -1.45 10.50 -5.75
N ALA A 98 -1.37 9.94 -6.96
CA ALA A 98 -2.38 10.10 -7.99
C ALA A 98 -3.75 9.53 -7.57
N LEU A 99 -3.77 8.37 -6.88
CA LEU A 99 -5.00 7.85 -6.28
C LEU A 99 -5.60 8.82 -5.26
N CYS A 100 -4.76 9.41 -4.39
CA CYS A 100 -5.21 10.39 -3.40
C CYS A 100 -5.73 11.67 -4.06
N ALA A 101 -5.06 12.17 -5.11
CA ALA A 101 -5.48 13.35 -5.86
C ALA A 101 -6.81 13.13 -6.61
N LYS A 102 -7.07 11.90 -7.08
CA LYS A 102 -8.33 11.53 -7.73
C LYS A 102 -9.46 11.19 -6.74
N SER A 103 -9.19 11.16 -5.44
CA SER A 103 -10.18 10.80 -4.43
C SER A 103 -11.46 11.66 -4.49
N THR A 104 -12.60 11.09 -4.09
CA THR A 104 -13.83 11.87 -3.85
C THR A 104 -13.81 12.58 -2.51
N ASP A 105 -12.99 12.13 -1.55
CA ASP A 105 -12.77 12.82 -0.28
C ASP A 105 -11.97 14.10 -0.50
N LEU A 106 -12.59 15.24 -0.16
CA LEU A 106 -12.03 16.57 -0.39
C LEU A 106 -10.76 16.79 0.43
N SER A 107 -10.72 16.28 1.68
CA SER A 107 -9.58 16.50 2.57
C SER A 107 -8.32 15.79 2.03
N THR A 108 -8.48 14.55 1.58
CA THR A 108 -7.41 13.77 0.93
C THR A 108 -6.96 14.41 -0.38
N LYS A 109 -7.90 14.84 -1.22
CA LYS A 109 -7.59 15.49 -2.50
C LYS A 109 -6.78 16.77 -2.28
N GLN A 110 -7.23 17.64 -1.37
CA GLN A 110 -6.53 18.88 -1.04
C GLN A 110 -5.12 18.59 -0.51
N ALA A 111 -4.99 17.66 0.44
CA ALA A 111 -3.69 17.26 0.98
C ALA A 111 -2.73 16.76 -0.12
N ALA A 112 -3.23 15.95 -1.06
CA ALA A 112 -2.45 15.43 -2.18
C ALA A 112 -1.94 16.55 -3.08
N TYR A 113 -2.81 17.48 -3.51
CA TYR A 113 -2.41 18.62 -4.34
C TYR A 113 -1.47 19.58 -3.61
N SER A 114 -1.69 19.83 -2.33
CA SER A 114 -0.80 20.67 -1.51
C SER A 114 0.60 20.07 -1.37
N SER A 115 0.74 18.74 -1.44
CA SER A 115 2.04 18.05 -1.33
C SER A 115 2.76 17.88 -2.67
N LEU A 116 2.14 18.29 -3.79
CA LEU A 116 2.63 18.01 -5.14
C LEU A 116 4.03 18.59 -5.39
N SER A 117 4.25 19.86 -5.05
CA SER A 117 5.53 20.54 -5.28
C SER A 117 6.68 19.97 -4.43
N GLU A 118 6.37 19.40 -3.26
CA GLU A 118 7.35 18.80 -2.37
C GLU A 118 7.74 17.37 -2.83
N ILE A 119 6.76 16.61 -3.36
CA ILE A 119 6.97 15.24 -3.82
C ILE A 119 7.56 15.21 -5.24
N CYS A 120 6.99 15.98 -6.18
CA CYS A 120 7.38 16.05 -7.58
C CYS A 120 8.57 17.01 -7.81
N ARG A 121 9.73 16.67 -7.23
CA ARG A 121 10.96 17.48 -7.23
C ARG A 121 11.61 17.75 -8.59
N ILE A 122 11.33 16.91 -9.59
CA ILE A 122 11.88 17.02 -10.95
C ILE A 122 10.80 16.75 -11.99
N PRO A 123 10.97 17.19 -13.25
CA PRO A 123 9.96 17.00 -14.31
C PRO A 123 9.52 15.55 -14.47
N THR A 124 10.43 14.58 -14.38
CA THR A 124 10.09 13.15 -14.48
C THR A 124 9.04 12.74 -13.45
N HIS A 125 9.14 13.20 -12.20
CA HIS A 125 8.14 12.86 -11.18
C HIS A 125 6.76 13.45 -11.48
N LEU A 126 6.69 14.59 -12.16
CA LEU A 126 5.43 15.22 -12.54
C LEU A 126 4.76 14.55 -13.75
N PHE A 127 5.57 13.98 -14.65
CA PHE A 127 5.11 13.39 -15.91
C PHE A 127 4.95 11.86 -15.89
N MET A 128 5.43 11.19 -14.84
CA MET A 128 5.18 9.77 -14.57
C MET A 128 3.73 9.51 -14.17
#